data_AF-A0A800DB13-F1
#
_entry.id   AF-A0A800DB13-F1
#
_cell.length_a   1.000
_cell.length_b   1.000
_cell.length_c   1.000
_cell.angle_alpha   90.00
_cell.angle_beta   90.00
_cell.angle_gamma   90.00
#
_symmetry.space_group_name_H-M   'P 1'
#
loop_
_entity.id
_entity.type
_entity.pdbx_description
1 polymer ?
#
loop_
_entity_poly.entity_id
_entity_poly.type
_entity_poly.pdbx_seq_one_letter_code
_entity_poly.pdbx_strand_id
1 'polypeptide(L)'
;MEVETKIKNGVLFFLGFLTIFDTYTSYIGTVTILGNSDFAKGFSLIFALGISSMLISTVGVFEYGRYSGGFGKMLILTWWIFFIYDVFTSWKGTLYLLYGNSPHLTDEQFLILSATTIFISISSIIISNIVANR
;
A
#
# COMPACT_ATOMS: atom_id res chain seq x y z
N MET A 1 6.86 30.54 -5.22
CA MET A 1 7.84 29.44 -5.33
C MET A 1 8.20 28.83 -3.97
N GLU A 2 8.80 29.55 -3.02
CA GLU A 2 9.27 28.92 -1.76
C GLU A 2 8.15 28.28 -0.90
N VAL A 3 6.98 28.94 -0.80
CA VAL A 3 5.82 28.42 -0.05
C VAL A 3 5.27 27.15 -0.68
N GLU A 4 5.20 27.09 -2.01
CA GLU A 4 4.71 25.93 -2.77
C GLU A 4 5.64 24.72 -2.60
N THR A 5 6.96 24.95 -2.63
CA THR A 5 7.95 23.91 -2.36
C THR A 5 7.84 23.36 -0.93
N LYS A 6 7.64 24.24 0.07
CA LYS A 6 7.45 23.82 1.47
C LYS A 6 6.19 22.97 1.65
N ILE A 7 5.06 23.38 1.07
CA ILE A 7 3.80 22.63 1.11
C ILE A 7 3.98 21.25 0.45
N LYS A 8 4.58 21.21 -0.75
CA LYS A 8 4.84 19.95 -1.47
C LYS A 8 5.71 18.98 -0.65
N ASN A 9 6.76 19.49 -0.01
CA ASN A 9 7.64 18.68 0.84
C ASN A 9 6.90 18.15 2.08
N GLY A 10 6.04 18.98 2.70
CA GLY A 10 5.19 18.54 3.82
C GLY A 10 4.22 17.43 3.42
N VAL A 11 3.58 17.55 2.25
CA VAL A 11 2.69 16.51 1.71
C VAL A 11 3.45 15.21 1.44
N LEU A 12 4.63 15.29 0.82
CA LEU A 12 5.45 14.10 0.55
C LEU A 12 5.93 13.41 1.83
N PHE A 13 6.27 14.18 2.86
CA PHE A 13 6.64 13.63 4.16
C PHE A 13 5.45 12.88 4.80
N PHE A 14 4.27 13.50 4.81
CA PHE A 14 3.06 12.87 5.34
C PHE A 14 2.67 11.60 4.59
N LEU A 15 2.65 11.64 3.25
CA LEU A 15 2.37 10.47 2.44
C LEU A 15 3.43 9.38 2.63
N GLY A 16 4.70 9.74 2.74
CA GLY A 16 5.78 8.78 3.02
C GLY A 16 5.56 8.05 4.34
N PHE A 17 5.12 8.75 5.39
CA PHE A 17 4.72 8.12 6.63
C PHE A 17 3.54 7.17 6.45
N LEU A 18 2.50 7.57 5.71
CA LEU A 18 1.36 6.69 5.42
C LEU A 18 1.77 5.44 4.64
N THR A 19 2.69 5.56 3.68
CA THR A 19 3.20 4.40 2.92
C THR A 19 4.01 3.45 3.79
N ILE A 20 4.79 3.96 4.74
CA ILE A 20 5.47 3.11 5.74
C ILE A 20 4.44 2.40 6.61
N PHE A 21 3.41 3.11 7.05
CA PHE A 21 2.33 2.54 7.84
C PHE A 21 1.54 1.47 7.08
N ASP A 22 1.24 1.71 5.81
CA ASP A 22 0.62 0.74 4.88
C ASP A 22 1.47 -0.53 4.72
N THR A 23 2.77 -0.34 4.52
CA THR A 23 3.72 -1.46 4.41
C THR A 23 3.69 -2.29 5.70
N TYR A 24 3.58 -1.64 6.86
CA TYR A 24 3.51 -2.32 8.15
C TYR A 24 2.17 -3.05 8.36
N THR A 25 1.04 -2.45 7.99
CA THR A 25 -0.27 -3.12 8.05
C THR A 25 -0.34 -4.29 7.09
N SER A 26 0.17 -4.15 5.86
CA SER A 26 0.29 -5.24 4.89
C SER A 26 1.22 -6.35 5.38
N TYR A 27 2.31 -6.03 6.08
CA TYR A 27 3.16 -7.01 6.76
C TYR A 27 2.37 -7.80 7.81
N ILE A 28 1.69 -7.12 8.73
CA ILE A 28 0.87 -7.77 9.77
C ILE A 28 -0.22 -8.63 9.12
N GLY A 29 -0.94 -8.09 8.14
CA GLY A 29 -1.97 -8.80 7.40
C GLY A 29 -1.44 -10.08 6.78
N THR A 30 -0.27 -10.01 6.13
CA THR A 30 0.38 -11.18 5.54
C THR A 30 0.78 -12.20 6.61
N VAL A 31 1.31 -11.77 7.77
CA VAL A 31 1.60 -12.66 8.90
C VAL A 31 0.33 -13.32 9.43
N THR A 32 -0.80 -12.61 9.50
CA THR A 32 -2.07 -13.21 9.93
C THR A 32 -2.60 -14.28 8.96
N ILE A 33 -2.23 -14.19 7.67
CA ILE A 33 -2.64 -15.15 6.64
C ILE A 33 -1.69 -16.36 6.60
N LEU A 34 -0.37 -16.11 6.61
CA LEU A 34 0.64 -17.16 6.47
C LEU A 34 0.99 -17.87 7.79
N GLY A 35 0.65 -17.25 8.93
CA GLY A 35 0.95 -17.75 10.27
C GLY A 35 2.19 -17.13 10.89
N ASN A 36 2.47 -17.52 12.14
CA ASN A 36 3.42 -16.81 13.01
C ASN A 36 4.84 -17.42 13.04
N SER A 37 5.19 -18.28 12.08
CA SER A 37 6.54 -18.86 11.99
C SER A 37 7.56 -17.81 11.55
N ASP A 38 8.83 -18.00 11.92
CA ASP A 38 9.90 -17.04 11.54
C ASP A 38 10.07 -16.96 10.02
N PHE A 39 9.89 -18.08 9.32
CA PHE A 39 9.86 -18.09 7.86
C PHE A 39 8.70 -17.26 7.31
N ALA A 40 7.48 -17.44 7.83
CA ALA A 40 6.31 -16.68 7.40
C ALA A 40 6.48 -15.18 7.65
N LYS A 41 7.06 -14.79 8.80
CA LYS A 41 7.40 -13.39 9.09
C LYS A 41 8.43 -12.83 8.12
N GLY A 42 9.52 -13.56 7.87
CA GLY A 42 10.55 -13.13 6.92
C GLY A 42 9.97 -12.93 5.52
N PHE A 43 9.17 -13.89 5.04
CA PHE A 43 8.50 -13.79 3.75
C PHE A 43 7.49 -12.64 3.70
N SER A 44 6.69 -12.46 4.75
CA SER A 44 5.70 -11.39 4.85
C SER A 44 6.35 -10.00 4.74
N LEU A 45 7.52 -9.81 5.36
CA LEU A 45 8.24 -8.55 5.30
C LEU A 45 8.74 -8.25 3.89
N ILE A 46 9.37 -9.24 3.25
CA ILE A 46 9.86 -9.11 1.87
C ILE A 46 8.69 -8.83 0.92
N PHE A 47 7.57 -9.53 1.11
CA PHE A 47 6.39 -9.38 0.27
C PHE A 47 5.75 -7.99 0.42
N ALA A 48 5.58 -7.50 1.66
CA ALA A 48 5.06 -6.17 1.92
C ALA A 48 5.96 -5.06 1.33
N LEU A 49 7.28 -5.18 1.48
CA LEU A 49 8.23 -4.25 0.86
C LEU A 49 8.17 -4.29 -0.67
N GLY A 50 8.03 -5.49 -1.26
CA GLY A 50 7.89 -5.67 -2.70
C GLY A 50 6.62 -5.03 -3.26
N ILE A 51 5.50 -5.20 -2.58
CA ILE A 51 4.23 -4.54 -2.90
C ILE A 51 4.38 -3.02 -2.82
N SER A 52 4.87 -2.51 -1.69
CA SER A 52 5.08 -1.07 -1.48
C SER A 52 5.96 -0.46 -2.57
N SER A 53 7.08 -1.11 -2.92
CA SER A 53 7.95 -0.69 -4.02
C SER A 53 7.23 -0.65 -5.37
N MET A 54 6.38 -1.64 -5.65
CA MET A 54 5.60 -1.72 -6.88
C MET A 54 4.57 -0.57 -6.95
N LEU A 55 3.90 -0.25 -5.84
CA LEU A 55 2.90 0.81 -5.77
C LEU A 55 3.52 2.22 -5.80
N ILE A 56 4.68 2.43 -5.17
CA ILE A 56 5.47 3.67 -5.33
C ILE A 56 5.90 3.86 -6.80
N SER A 57 6.09 2.76 -7.53
CA SER A 57 6.49 2.77 -8.94
C SER A 57 5.31 2.80 -9.92
N THR A 58 4.08 3.08 -9.45
CA THR A 58 2.85 3.03 -10.26
C THR A 58 2.97 3.77 -11.60
N VAL A 59 3.40 5.03 -11.62
CA VAL A 59 3.49 5.79 -12.88
C VAL A 59 4.42 5.10 -13.88
N GLY A 60 5.62 4.71 -13.46
CA GLY A 60 6.58 4.01 -14.32
C GLY A 60 6.07 2.65 -14.81
N VAL A 61 5.33 1.92 -13.97
CA VAL A 61 4.67 0.66 -14.36
C VAL A 61 3.66 0.88 -15.49
N PHE A 62 2.80 1.89 -15.37
CA PHE A 62 1.79 2.15 -16.39
C PHE A 62 2.36 2.78 -17.66
N GLU A 63 3.39 3.64 -17.54
CA GLU A 63 4.10 4.19 -18.70
C GLU A 63 4.80 3.08 -19.48
N TYR A 64 5.66 2.30 -18.82
CA TYR A 64 6.34 1.19 -19.47
C TYR A 64 5.34 0.14 -20.00
N GLY A 65 4.27 -0.10 -19.24
CA GLY A 65 3.19 -1.02 -19.60
C GLY A 65 2.50 -0.68 -20.93
N ARG A 66 2.40 0.61 -21.26
CA ARG A 66 1.80 1.09 -22.53
C ARG A 66 2.72 0.87 -23.74
N TYR A 67 4.04 0.95 -23.55
CA TYR A 67 5.00 0.95 -24.67
C TYR A 67 5.70 -0.40 -24.91
N SER A 68 5.67 -1.33 -23.95
CA SER A 68 6.51 -2.55 -23.97
C SER A 68 5.78 -3.85 -24.35
N GLY A 69 4.68 -3.75 -25.10
CA GLY A 69 4.00 -4.92 -25.67
C GLY A 69 3.49 -5.93 -24.63
N GLY A 70 3.73 -7.23 -24.85
CA GLY A 70 3.22 -8.32 -23.99
C GLY A 70 3.72 -8.26 -22.55
N PHE A 71 5.01 -7.98 -22.35
CA PHE A 71 5.60 -7.87 -21.01
C PHE A 71 5.03 -6.65 -20.24
N GLY A 72 4.78 -5.54 -20.94
CA GLY A 72 4.12 -4.37 -20.34
C GLY A 72 2.72 -4.68 -19.79
N LYS A 73 1.92 -5.44 -20.52
CA LYS A 73 0.59 -5.89 -20.06
C LYS A 73 0.68 -6.80 -18.83
N MET A 74 1.65 -7.71 -18.80
CA MET A 74 1.90 -8.56 -17.62
C MET A 74 2.27 -7.71 -16.40
N LEU A 75 3.09 -6.68 -16.57
CA LEU A 75 3.48 -5.78 -15.48
C LEU A 75 2.26 -5.04 -14.89
N ILE A 76 1.37 -4.52 -15.74
CA ILE A 76 0.13 -3.88 -15.31
C ILE A 76 -0.78 -4.88 -14.59
N LEU A 77 -0.89 -6.11 -15.08
CA LEU A 77 -1.69 -7.16 -14.42
C LEU A 77 -1.14 -7.49 -13.03
N THR A 78 0.18 -7.67 -12.93
CA THR A 78 0.86 -7.90 -11.64
C THR A 78 0.65 -6.74 -10.68
N TRP A 79 0.66 -5.49 -11.18
CA TRP A 79 0.35 -4.32 -10.37
C TRP A 79 -1.05 -4.39 -9.76
N TRP A 80 -2.07 -4.75 -10.55
CA TRP A 80 -3.44 -4.89 -10.05
C TRP A 80 -3.56 -5.99 -8.99
N ILE A 81 -2.87 -7.12 -9.19
CA ILE A 81 -2.83 -8.19 -8.20
C ILE A 81 -2.21 -7.69 -6.90
N PHE A 82 -1.10 -6.95 -6.98
CA PHE A 82 -0.42 -6.41 -5.80
C PHE A 82 -1.26 -5.34 -5.11
N PHE A 83 -1.94 -4.47 -5.86
CA PHE A 83 -2.85 -3.48 -5.29
C PHE A 83 -4.03 -4.12 -4.54
N ILE A 84 -4.67 -5.13 -5.13
CA ILE A 84 -5.78 -5.85 -4.47
C ILE A 84 -5.27 -6.56 -3.21
N TYR A 85 -4.10 -7.19 -3.31
CA TYR A 85 -3.50 -7.88 -2.17
C TYR A 85 -3.10 -6.91 -1.05
N ASP A 86 -2.57 -5.75 -1.42
CA ASP A 86 -2.23 -4.69 -0.47
C ASP A 86 -3.46 -4.23 0.29
N VAL A 87 -4.54 -3.83 -0.40
CA VAL A 87 -5.79 -3.41 0.25
C VAL A 87 -6.32 -4.49 1.19
N PHE A 88 -6.26 -5.76 0.78
CA PHE A 88 -6.73 -6.87 1.61
C PHE A 88 -5.84 -7.10 2.85
N THR A 89 -4.52 -7.07 2.70
CA THR A 89 -3.60 -7.31 3.82
C THR A 89 -3.50 -6.09 4.73
N SER A 90 -3.51 -4.87 4.18
CA SER A 90 -3.62 -3.62 4.92
C SER A 90 -4.94 -3.55 5.71
N TRP A 91 -6.07 -4.03 5.15
CA TRP A 91 -7.32 -4.20 5.89
C TRP A 91 -7.15 -5.13 7.10
N LYS A 92 -6.61 -6.34 6.87
CA LYS A 92 -6.38 -7.34 7.93
C LYS A 92 -5.44 -6.81 9.01
N GLY A 93 -4.37 -6.12 8.62
CA GLY A 93 -3.43 -5.50 9.55
C GLY A 93 -4.07 -4.36 10.34
N THR A 94 -4.84 -3.49 9.69
CA THR A 94 -5.54 -2.38 10.35
C THR A 94 -6.61 -2.90 11.31
N LEU A 95 -7.35 -3.94 10.93
CA LEU A 95 -8.30 -4.65 11.80
C LEU A 95 -7.60 -5.21 13.04
N TYR A 96 -6.45 -5.84 12.86
CA TYR A 96 -5.64 -6.36 13.96
C TYR A 96 -5.17 -5.25 14.91
N LEU A 97 -4.64 -4.14 14.36
CA LEU A 97 -4.08 -3.05 15.15
C LEU A 97 -5.14 -2.23 15.91
N LEU A 98 -6.27 -1.92 15.27
CA LEU A 98 -7.28 -1.05 15.85
C LEU A 98 -8.30 -1.80 16.71
N TYR A 99 -8.61 -3.04 16.35
CA TYR A 99 -9.71 -3.80 16.94
C TYR A 99 -9.30 -5.20 17.43
N GLY A 100 -8.01 -5.53 17.45
CA GLY A 100 -7.52 -6.80 17.98
C GLY A 100 -8.05 -8.03 17.25
N ASN A 101 -8.34 -7.91 15.94
CA ASN A 101 -9.04 -8.95 15.15
C ASN A 101 -10.45 -9.29 15.65
N SER A 102 -11.17 -8.35 16.27
CA SER A 102 -12.57 -8.54 16.63
C SER A 102 -13.39 -9.00 15.41
N PRO A 103 -14.05 -10.17 15.45
CA PRO A 103 -14.89 -10.65 14.36
C PRO A 103 -16.20 -9.88 14.24
N HIS A 104 -16.55 -9.07 15.23
CA HIS A 104 -17.76 -8.27 15.28
C HIS A 104 -17.38 -6.80 15.33
N LEU A 105 -17.42 -6.17 14.15
CA LEU A 105 -17.39 -4.73 14.02
C LEU A 105 -18.83 -4.22 13.96
N THR A 106 -19.06 -3.07 14.59
CA THR A 106 -20.24 -2.25 14.28
C THR A 106 -20.14 -1.69 12.85
N ASP A 107 -21.26 -1.28 12.27
CA ASP A 107 -21.28 -0.71 10.92
C ASP A 107 -20.40 0.53 10.82
N GLU A 108 -20.37 1.37 11.87
CA GLU A 108 -19.51 2.55 11.95
C GLU A 108 -18.02 2.17 11.97
N GLN A 109 -17.65 1.16 12.74
CA GLN A 109 -16.26 0.68 12.80
C GLN A 109 -15.81 0.07 11.47
N PHE A 110 -16.69 -0.65 10.78
CA PHE A 110 -16.43 -1.19 9.46
C PHE A 110 -16.18 -0.08 8.44
N LEU A 111 -16.99 0.98 8.45
CA LEU A 111 -16.81 2.13 7.57
C LEU A 111 -15.49 2.87 7.84
N ILE A 112 -15.15 3.10 9.12
CA ILE A 112 -13.89 3.73 9.52
C ILE A 112 -12.70 2.88 9.07
N LEU A 113 -12.75 1.57 9.31
CA LEU A 113 -11.70 0.63 8.88
C LEU A 113 -11.51 0.67 7.36
N SER A 114 -12.62 0.67 6.60
CA SER A 114 -12.60 0.76 5.14
C SER A 114 -11.95 2.05 4.65
N ALA A 115 -12.41 3.19 5.14
CA ALA A 115 -11.91 4.49 4.74
C ALA A 115 -10.43 4.65 5.07
N THR A 116 -10.02 4.22 6.26
CA THR A 116 -8.63 4.30 6.71
C THR A 116 -7.73 3.40 5.85
N THR A 117 -8.15 2.16 5.60
CA THR A 117 -7.39 1.21 4.76
C THR A 117 -7.19 1.77 3.36
N ILE A 118 -8.27 2.22 2.70
CA ILE A 118 -8.19 2.76 1.33
C ILE A 118 -7.29 4.00 1.28
N PHE A 119 -7.43 4.90 2.26
CA PHE A 119 -6.64 6.12 2.32
C PHE A 119 -5.14 5.83 2.48
N ILE A 120 -4.79 4.86 3.32
CA ILE A 120 -3.42 4.43 3.55
C ILE A 120 -2.85 3.72 2.32
N SER A 121 -3.56 2.74 1.75
CA SER A 121 -3.11 1.96 0.57
C SER A 121 -2.90 2.80 -0.69
N ILE A 122 -3.68 3.87 -0.87
CA ILE A 122 -3.52 4.78 -2.03
C ILE A 122 -2.34 5.75 -1.85
N SER A 123 -1.78 5.89 -0.64
CA SER A 123 -0.71 6.87 -0.36
C SER A 123 0.53 6.69 -1.25
N SER A 124 0.97 5.45 -1.45
CA SER A 124 2.12 5.08 -2.30
C SER A 124 1.89 5.45 -3.77
N ILE A 125 0.67 5.27 -4.26
CA ILE A 125 0.24 5.64 -5.61
C ILE A 125 0.25 7.17 -5.77
N ILE A 126 -0.21 7.92 -4.76
CA ILE A 126 -0.19 9.38 -4.79
C ILE A 126 1.26 9.90 -4.81
N ILE A 127 2.17 9.30 -4.01
CA ILE A 127 3.60 9.63 -4.05
C ILE A 127 4.14 9.46 -5.47
N SER A 128 3.84 8.33 -6.11
CA SER A 128 4.27 8.04 -7.49
C SER A 128 3.89 9.17 -8.45
N ASN A 129 2.64 9.64 -8.37
CA ASN A 129 2.12 10.72 -9.19
C ASN A 129 2.78 12.08 -8.88
N ILE A 130 3.00 12.41 -7.61
CA ILE A 130 3.64 13.70 -7.24
C ILE A 130 5.11 13.74 -7.66
N VAL A 131 5.80 12.60 -7.63
CA VAL A 131 7.21 12.49 -8.01
C VAL A 131 7.38 12.52 -9.52
N ALA A 132 6.51 11.84 -10.28
CA ALA A 132 6.60 11.81 -11.75
C ALA A 132 6.26 13.16 -12.41
N ASN A 133 5.40 13.97 -11.80
CA ASN A 133 5.06 15.32 -12.27
C ASN A 133 6.07 16.40 -11.78
N ARG A 134 7.36 16.04 -11.62
CA ARG A 134 8.45 16.96 -11.30
C ARG A 134 9.26 17.26 -12.56
#